data_AF-A0A803MBX3-F1
#
_entry.id   AF-A0A803MBX3-F1
#
_cell.length_a   1.000
_cell.length_b   1.000
_cell.length_c   1.000
_cell.angle_alpha   90.00
_cell.angle_beta   90.00
_cell.angle_gamma   90.00
#
_symmetry.space_group_name_H-M   'P 1'
#
loop_
_entity.id
_entity.type
_entity.pdbx_description
1 polymer ?
#
loop_
_entity_poly.entity_id
_entity_poly.type
_entity_poly.pdbx_seq_one_letter_code
_entity_poly.pdbx_strand_id
1 'polypeptide(L)'
;MVACHTMPYPYVVYLCHFQESESKVFQVSLRGEDNNIVHEAVAVCHMDTSQWSPDHASFWVLGIKPGSSPVCHFFPTDNLVWVPIISYTTDSSVGRVSS
;
A
#
# COMPACT_ATOMS: atom_id res chain seq x y z
N MET A 1 -5.64 -5.67 3.28
CA MET A 1 -4.87 -5.65 2.01
C MET A 1 -3.64 -6.51 2.17
N VAL A 2 -3.14 -7.12 1.10
CA VAL A 2 -1.87 -7.87 1.14
C VAL A 2 -0.85 -7.13 0.29
N ALA A 3 0.24 -6.70 0.92
CA ALA A 3 1.36 -6.04 0.27
C ALA A 3 2.48 -7.07 0.04
N CYS A 4 2.99 -7.14 -1.18
CA CYS A 4 4.04 -8.08 -1.58
C CYS A 4 5.24 -7.32 -2.14
N HIS A 5 6.39 -7.50 -1.51
CA HIS A 5 7.64 -6.85 -1.91
C HIS A 5 8.53 -7.82 -2.68
N THR A 6 9.12 -7.35 -3.77
CA THR A 6 10.12 -8.10 -4.52
C THR A 6 11.37 -8.26 -3.67
N MET A 7 11.87 -9.49 -3.60
CA MET A 7 13.10 -9.81 -2.91
C MET A 7 14.27 -9.90 -3.92
N PRO A 8 15.50 -9.52 -3.54
CA PRO A 8 16.65 -9.48 -4.44
C PRO A 8 17.24 -10.89 -4.67
N TYR A 9 16.46 -11.80 -5.22
CA TYR A 9 16.87 -13.14 -5.61
C TYR A 9 17.00 -13.25 -7.15
N PRO A 10 17.78 -14.21 -7.67
CA PRO A 10 17.91 -14.44 -9.12
C PRO A 10 16.61 -14.95 -9.78
N TYR A 11 15.58 -15.25 -8.99
CA TYR A 11 14.25 -15.64 -9.43
C TYR A 11 13.21 -14.72 -8.80
N VAL A 12 12.02 -14.62 -9.41
CA VAL A 12 10.92 -13.80 -8.88
C VAL A 12 10.42 -14.39 -7.56
N VAL A 13 10.73 -13.73 -6.45
CA VAL A 13 10.28 -14.09 -5.11
C VAL A 13 9.65 -12.86 -4.47
N TYR A 14 8.42 -13.02 -3.98
CA TYR A 14 7.70 -11.98 -3.26
C TYR A 14 7.60 -12.30 -1.78
N LEU A 15 8.02 -11.37 -0.93
CA LEU A 15 7.71 -11.39 0.50
C LEU A 15 6.40 -10.63 0.73
N CYS A 16 5.34 -11.36 1.04
CA CYS A 16 4.03 -10.79 1.29
C CYS A 16 3.73 -10.65 2.77
N HIS A 17 3.07 -9.55 3.14
CA HIS A 17 2.57 -9.30 4.49
C HIS A 17 1.20 -8.62 4.44
N PHE A 18 0.48 -8.71 5.54
CA PHE A 18 -0.75 -7.96 5.75
C PHE A 18 -0.61 -7.17 7.04
N GLN A 19 -1.09 -5.93 7.02
CA GLN A 19 -1.24 -5.11 8.21
C GLN A 19 -2.68 -5.24 8.68
N GLU A 20 -2.90 -5.59 9.95
CA GLU A 20 -4.24 -5.63 10.54
C GLU A 20 -4.88 -4.25 10.63
N SER A 21 -4.07 -3.22 10.86
CA SER A 21 -4.56 -1.84 10.98
C SER A 21 -5.00 -1.27 9.63
N GLU A 22 -5.95 -0.33 9.68
CA GLU A 22 -6.53 0.28 8.50
C GLU A 22 -5.42 0.86 7.60
N SER A 23 -5.38 0.40 6.36
CA SER A 23 -4.42 0.86 5.36
C SER A 23 -5.18 1.21 4.08
N LYS A 24 -4.78 2.31 3.44
CA LYS A 24 -5.40 2.83 2.21
C LYS A 24 -4.38 2.81 1.08
N VAL A 25 -4.85 2.48 -0.11
CA VAL A 25 -4.05 2.48 -1.34
C VAL A 25 -4.55 3.62 -2.23
N PHE A 26 -3.61 4.39 -2.77
CA PHE A 26 -3.87 5.50 -3.66
C PHE A 26 -3.11 5.31 -4.96
N GLN A 27 -3.78 5.55 -6.07
CA GLN A 27 -3.10 5.82 -7.33
C GLN A 27 -2.82 7.32 -7.40
N VAL A 28 -1.56 7.69 -7.63
CA VAL A 28 -1.11 9.08 -7.59
C VAL A 28 -0.31 9.41 -8.84
N SER A 29 -0.63 10.55 -9.44
CA SER A 29 0.07 11.07 -10.61
C SER A 29 1.26 11.93 -10.16
N LEU A 30 2.47 11.52 -10.51
CA LEU A 30 3.73 12.22 -10.24
C LEU A 30 4.19 12.95 -11.50
N ARG A 31 4.56 14.22 -11.38
CA ARG A 31 5.08 15.03 -12.50
C ARG A 31 6.51 15.45 -12.20
N GLY A 32 7.42 15.15 -13.12
CA GLY A 32 8.80 15.64 -13.08
C GLY A 32 8.88 17.12 -13.48
N GLU A 33 9.91 17.80 -12.99
CA GLU A 33 10.12 19.23 -13.26
C GLU A 33 10.52 19.49 -14.73
N ASP A 34 11.28 18.57 -15.33
CA ASP A 34 11.90 18.77 -16.64
C ASP A 34 11.04 18.38 -17.84
N ASN A 35 10.05 17.49 -17.64
CA ASN A 35 9.32 16.88 -18.73
C ASN A 35 7.84 16.84 -18.35
N ASN A 36 6.91 17.23 -19.23
CA ASN A 36 5.45 17.07 -19.05
C ASN A 36 4.97 15.59 -18.93
N ILE A 37 5.88 14.67 -18.63
CA ILE A 37 5.61 13.25 -18.40
C ILE A 37 5.01 13.13 -17.00
N VAL A 38 3.78 12.62 -16.98
CA VAL A 38 3.07 12.23 -15.76
C VAL A 38 3.28 10.73 -15.58
N HIS A 39 3.85 10.35 -14.45
CA HIS A 39 4.03 8.96 -14.04
C HIS A 39 2.95 8.58 -13.06
N GLU A 40 2.27 7.47 -13.31
CA GLU A 40 1.35 6.89 -12.34
C GLU A 40 2.14 6.06 -11.34
N ALA A 41 1.96 6.36 -10.05
CA ALA A 41 2.56 5.63 -8.95
C ALA A 41 1.47 5.12 -8.01
N VAL A 42 1.80 4.09 -7.25
CA VAL A 42 0.95 3.60 -6.17
C VAL A 42 1.54 4.06 -4.85
N ALA A 43 0.72 4.63 -3.98
CA ALA A 43 1.07 4.96 -2.61
C ALA A 43 0.21 4.15 -1.64
N VAL A 44 0.81 3.70 -0.55
CA VAL A 44 0.10 3.05 0.55
C VAL A 44 0.25 3.93 1.79
N CYS A 45 -0.87 4.17 2.48
CA CYS A 45 -0.89 4.86 3.77
C CYS A 45 -1.42 3.91 4.84
N HIS A 46 -0.65 3.74 5.91
CA HIS A 46 -1.08 3.07 7.13
C HIS A 46 -1.74 4.11 8.03
N MET A 47 -3.07 4.02 8.19
CA MET A 47 -3.88 5.02 8.87
C MET A 47 -3.74 4.93 10.40
N ASP A 48 -3.48 3.72 10.90
CA ASP A 48 -3.20 3.47 12.30
C ASP A 48 -1.86 2.74 12.46
N THR A 49 -0.94 3.44 13.12
CA THR A 49 0.43 2.99 13.42
C THR A 49 0.66 2.78 14.91
N SER A 50 -0.41 2.77 15.72
CA SER A 50 -0.32 2.64 17.19
C SER A 50 0.34 1.35 17.65
N GLN A 51 0.18 0.27 16.87
CA GLN A 51 0.73 -1.05 17.14
C GLN A 51 2.14 -1.26 16.56
N TRP A 52 2.69 -0.28 15.84
CA TRP A 52 4.04 -0.40 15.28
C TRP A 52 5.09 -0.27 16.39
N SER A 53 6.23 -0.94 16.20
CA SER A 53 7.36 -0.79 17.11
C SER A 53 7.76 0.69 17.22
N PRO A 54 7.95 1.26 18.43
CA PRO A 54 8.44 2.62 18.60
C PRO A 54 9.78 2.89 17.89
N ASP A 55 10.56 1.83 17.64
CA ASP A 55 11.85 1.90 16.94
C ASP A 55 11.72 1.77 15.41
N HIS A 56 10.49 1.72 14.87
CA HIS A 56 10.27 1.63 13.43
C HIS A 56 10.86 2.85 12.72
N ALA A 57 11.62 2.63 11.63
CA ALA A 57 12.40 3.66 10.96
C ALA A 57 11.57 4.90 10.52
N SER A 58 10.28 4.69 10.20
CA SER A 58 9.37 5.78 9.82
C SER A 58 9.24 6.86 10.89
N PHE A 59 9.27 6.49 12.17
CA PHE A 59 9.10 7.43 13.27
C PHE A 59 10.30 8.37 13.42
N TRP A 60 11.49 7.85 13.13
CA TRP A 60 12.71 8.65 13.07
C TRP A 60 12.74 9.57 11.85
N VAL A 61 12.40 9.05 10.67
CA VAL A 61 12.42 9.82 9.41
C VAL A 61 11.38 10.95 9.42
N LEU A 62 10.20 10.71 9.98
CA LEU A 62 9.09 11.67 9.98
C LEU A 62 9.01 12.52 11.27
N GLY A 63 9.76 12.17 12.32
CA GLY A 63 9.71 12.88 13.59
C GLY A 63 8.37 12.74 14.34
N ILE A 64 7.68 11.62 14.17
CA ILE A 64 6.36 11.34 14.77
C ILE A 64 6.44 10.15 15.73
N LYS A 65 5.37 9.91 16.49
CA LYS A 65 5.25 8.77 17.42
C LYS A 65 4.27 7.72 16.89
N PRO A 66 4.31 6.46 17.37
CA PRO A 66 3.28 5.47 17.08
C PRO A 66 1.88 6.03 17.33
N GLY A 67 0.99 5.89 16.35
CA GLY A 67 -0.43 6.27 16.45
C GLY A 67 -0.72 7.77 16.39
N SER A 68 0.28 8.65 16.30
CA SER A 68 0.03 10.10 16.25
C SER A 68 -0.37 10.61 14.87
N SER A 69 0.02 9.90 13.81
CA SER A 69 -0.27 10.26 12.42
C SER A 69 -0.20 9.02 11.51
N PRO A 70 -0.92 9.03 10.38
CA PRO A 70 -0.70 8.05 9.31
C PRO A 70 0.73 8.10 8.78
N VAL A 71 1.23 6.95 8.33
CA VAL A 71 2.51 6.83 7.62
C VAL A 71 2.25 6.38 6.20
N CYS A 72 2.69 7.18 5.22
CA CYS A 72 2.53 6.87 3.80
C CYS A 72 3.89 6.64 3.13
N HIS A 73 3.92 5.74 2.16
CA HIS A 73 5.08 5.53 1.30
C HIS A 73 4.67 5.15 -0.12
N PHE A 74 5.54 5.41 -1.09
CA PHE A 74 5.38 4.91 -2.45
C PHE A 74 5.69 3.43 -2.51
N PHE A 75 4.95 2.73 -3.36
CA PHE A 75 5.17 1.33 -3.68
C PHE A 75 6.06 1.26 -4.94
N PRO A 76 7.25 0.63 -4.86
CA PRO A 76 8.06 0.35 -6.04
C PRO A 76 7.24 -0.33 -7.14
N THR A 77 7.55 -0.01 -8.40
CA THR A 77 6.77 -0.45 -9.58
C THR A 77 6.75 -1.96 -9.79
N ASP A 78 7.72 -2.67 -9.22
CA ASP A 78 7.85 -4.12 -9.29
C ASP A 78 7.16 -4.86 -8.13
N ASN A 79 6.65 -4.13 -7.13
CA ASN A 79 5.91 -4.69 -6.01
C ASN A 79 4.41 -4.82 -6.31
N LEU A 80 3.73 -5.75 -5.63
CA LEU A 80 2.31 -6.03 -5.84
C LEU A 80 1.47 -5.71 -4.60
N VAL A 81 0.27 -5.18 -4.81
CA VAL A 81 -0.69 -4.91 -3.74
C VAL A 81 -2.06 -5.48 -4.09
N TRP A 82 -2.60 -6.31 -3.20
CA TRP A 82 -3.92 -6.92 -3.33
C TRP A 82 -4.89 -6.20 -2.40
N VAL A 83 -5.85 -5.50 -3.00
CA VAL A 83 -6.91 -4.79 -2.30
C VAL A 83 -8.18 -5.64 -2.36
N PRO A 84 -8.80 -5.98 -1.22
CA PRO A 84 -10.07 -6.71 -1.24
C PRO A 84 -11.13 -5.82 -1.90
N ILE A 85 -11.89 -6.40 -2.83
CA ILE A 85 -13.08 -5.75 -3.36
C ILE A 85 -14.11 -5.77 -2.22
N ILE A 86 -14.32 -4.64 -1.57
CA ILE A 86 -15.47 -4.47 -0.70
C ILE A 86 -16.65 -4.28 -1.64
N SER A 87 -17.30 -5.39 -2.01
CA SER A 87 -18.65 -5.32 -2.53
C SER A 87 -19.51 -4.76 -1.41
N TYR A 88 -19.79 -3.47 -1.44
CA TYR A 88 -21.03 -3.01 -0.83
C TYR A 88 -22.11 -3.83 -1.53
N THR A 89 -22.72 -4.76 -0.80
CA THR A 89 -23.96 -5.38 -1.24
C THR A 89 -25.00 -4.26 -1.34
N THR A 90 -25.00 -3.55 -2.46
CA THR A 90 -26.26 -3.14 -3.05
C THR A 90 -26.91 -4.43 -3.46
N ASP A 91 -27.94 -4.78 -2.71
CA ASP A 91 -28.88 -5.84 -3.02
C ASP A 91 -29.22 -5.88 -4.52
N SER A 92 -29.42 -7.10 -5.00
CA SER A 92 -30.02 -7.48 -6.27
C SER A 92 -29.12 -7.55 -7.51
N SER A 93 -28.64 -8.79 -7.71
CA SER A 93 -28.60 -9.53 -9.00
C SER A 93 -27.38 -9.39 -9.92
N VAL A 94 -26.85 -10.57 -10.29
CA VAL A 94 -25.92 -10.89 -11.40
C VAL A 94 -24.44 -10.61 -11.11
N GLY A 95 -23.49 -11.54 -11.15
CA GLY A 95 -23.49 -12.95 -11.54
C GLY A 95 -22.17 -13.62 -11.12
N ARG A 96 -22.20 -14.96 -11.04
CA ARG A 96 -21.09 -15.84 -10.63
C ARG A 96 -19.87 -15.69 -11.53
N VAL A 97 -18.67 -15.73 -10.95
CA VAL A 97 -17.49 -16.28 -11.63
C VAL A 97 -17.13 -17.57 -10.91
N SER A 98 -17.33 -18.67 -11.62
CA SER A 98 -16.90 -20.02 -11.26
C SER A 98 -15.38 -20.17 -11.38
N SER A 99 -14.89 -21.13 -10.59
CA SER A 99 -13.56 -21.73 -10.47
C SER A 99 -12.62 -21.64 -11.67
#